data_AF-A0AAJ1FH94-F1
#
_entry.id   AF-A0AAJ1FH94-F1
#
_cell.length_a   1.000
_cell.length_b   1.000
_cell.length_c   1.000
_cell.angle_alpha   90.00
_cell.angle_beta   90.00
_cell.angle_gamma   90.00
#
_symmetry.space_group_name_H-M   'P 1'
#
loop_
_entity.id
_entity.type
_entity.pdbx_description
1 polymer ?
#
loop_
_entity_poly.entity_id
_entity_poly.type
_entity_poly.pdbx_seq_one_letter_code
_entity_poly.pdbx_strand_id
1 'polypeptide(L)'
;MTPNYLKKMLPLLLGADPAQATNVQLVSLAKAFAAGYGLVSSVAPAGEFGTEETYRNRIDSLFWALSERSEHEPDTAIRSRMVHAMYSLACETVFSVDLRKKNCCYRAADALVRDFVGVVGARPENGLFQQTGVCMCAADLLYPAPAVDDEYLLFLKRQMAGWTFALDADGCWPGVSSEVALERIGVMNRVAWMFPDLENDAVIRRATGYYRRCVRVPADPLNFDEGYLCTLGRMYEVALQGNALPVDKPVARRIARFMYDYSLTLPVRGDAWYYCTSYVIHCIAESIGARLEAEMERHIA
;
A
#
# COMPACT_ATOMS: atom_id res chain seq x y z
N MET A 1 -14.20 4.01 15.75
CA MET A 1 -13.54 5.06 14.93
C MET A 1 -14.63 5.88 14.27
N THR A 2 -14.56 7.21 14.31
CA THR A 2 -15.66 8.09 13.86
C THR A 2 -15.21 8.99 12.71
N PRO A 3 -16.12 9.42 11.81
CA PRO A 3 -15.82 10.44 10.79
C PRO A 3 -15.18 11.73 11.35
N ASN A 4 -15.50 12.10 12.60
CA ASN A 4 -14.88 13.24 13.30
C ASN A 4 -13.36 13.12 13.46
N TYR A 5 -12.80 11.91 13.43
CA TYR A 5 -11.35 11.72 13.46
C TYR A 5 -10.70 12.32 12.21
N LEU A 6 -11.27 12.07 11.03
CA LEU A 6 -10.77 12.63 9.77
C LEU A 6 -10.72 14.16 9.82
N LYS A 7 -11.80 14.79 10.32
CA LYS A 7 -11.88 16.25 10.50
C LYS A 7 -10.79 16.78 11.44
N LYS A 8 -10.51 16.08 12.53
CA LYS A 8 -9.47 16.46 13.50
C LYS A 8 -8.07 16.30 12.91
N MET A 9 -7.85 15.27 12.09
CA MET A 9 -6.52 14.96 11.55
C MET A 9 -6.16 15.82 10.34
N LEU A 10 -7.13 16.20 9.49
CA LEU A 10 -6.86 16.89 8.24
C LEU A 10 -6.00 18.17 8.41
N PRO A 11 -6.27 19.09 9.37
CA PRO A 11 -5.41 20.26 9.59
C PRO A 11 -3.98 19.89 10.01
N LEU A 12 -3.82 18.82 10.80
CA LEU A 12 -2.51 18.35 11.25
C LEU A 12 -1.68 17.80 10.09
N LEU A 13 -2.32 17.07 9.18
CA LEU A 13 -1.68 16.50 7.99
C LEU A 13 -1.36 17.56 6.93
N LEU A 14 -2.24 18.55 6.75
CA LEU A 14 -2.00 19.69 5.86
C LEU A 14 -0.83 20.56 6.35
N GLY A 15 -0.68 20.71 7.66
CA GLY A 15 0.42 21.45 8.26
C GLY A 15 1.78 20.74 8.26
N ALA A 16 1.88 19.53 7.69
CA ALA A 16 3.16 18.84 7.53
C ALA A 16 3.94 19.44 6.35
N ASP A 17 5.24 19.65 6.50
CA ASP A 17 6.11 20.08 5.41
C ASP A 17 6.71 18.84 4.70
N PRO A 18 6.36 18.57 3.43
CA PRO A 18 6.91 17.43 2.69
C PRO A 18 8.45 17.47 2.56
N ALA A 19 9.07 18.65 2.53
CA ALA A 19 10.52 18.77 2.40
C ALA A 19 11.25 18.27 3.65
N GLN A 20 10.67 18.52 4.83
CA GLN A 20 11.23 18.12 6.13
C GLN A 20 10.74 16.75 6.60
N ALA A 21 9.79 16.15 5.89
CA ALA A 21 9.22 14.87 6.26
C ALA A 21 10.24 13.71 6.10
N THR A 22 10.17 12.75 7.02
CA THR A 22 10.89 11.48 6.86
C THR A 22 10.26 10.66 5.73
N ASN A 23 10.99 9.63 5.28
CA ASN A 23 10.51 8.72 4.25
C ASN A 23 9.20 8.01 4.66
N VAL A 24 9.08 7.62 5.93
CA VAL A 24 7.87 7.01 6.49
C VAL A 24 6.70 8.00 6.46
N GLN A 25 6.96 9.25 6.83
CA GLN A 25 5.95 10.30 6.84
C GLN A 25 5.43 10.61 5.44
N LEU A 26 6.32 10.73 4.44
CA LEU A 26 5.93 10.99 3.05
C LEU A 26 5.01 9.90 2.50
N VAL A 27 5.38 8.62 2.67
CA VAL A 27 4.56 7.49 2.20
C VAL A 27 3.23 7.41 2.95
N SER A 28 3.23 7.67 4.27
CA SER A 28 2.01 7.68 5.08
C SER A 28 1.08 8.82 4.70
N LEU A 29 1.62 10.00 4.43
CA LEU A 29 0.88 11.16 3.94
C LEU A 29 0.27 10.84 2.56
N ALA A 30 1.04 10.26 1.64
CA ALA A 30 0.55 9.85 0.33
C ALA A 30 -0.67 8.92 0.46
N LYS A 31 -0.60 7.89 1.30
CA LYS A 31 -1.72 6.97 1.58
C LYS A 31 -2.94 7.69 2.15
N ALA A 32 -2.74 8.58 3.11
CA ALA A 32 -3.83 9.33 3.75
C ALA A 32 -4.53 10.29 2.78
N PHE A 33 -3.77 11.03 1.97
CA PHE A 33 -4.31 11.98 1.00
C PHE A 33 -4.94 11.28 -0.20
N ALA A 34 -4.41 10.14 -0.63
CA ALA A 34 -5.04 9.30 -1.65
C ALA A 34 -6.44 8.83 -1.21
N ALA A 35 -6.54 8.26 0.00
CA ALA A 35 -7.82 7.81 0.55
C ALA A 35 -8.81 8.97 0.77
N GLY A 36 -8.32 10.11 1.28
CA GLY A 36 -9.15 11.30 1.47
C GLY A 36 -9.65 11.90 0.16
N TYR A 37 -8.83 11.90 -0.89
CA TYR A 37 -9.26 12.34 -2.22
C TYR A 37 -10.36 11.43 -2.77
N GLY A 38 -10.18 10.09 -2.72
CA GLY A 38 -11.19 9.13 -3.17
C GLY A 38 -12.54 9.31 -2.46
N LEU A 39 -12.52 9.62 -1.17
CA LEU A 39 -13.75 9.96 -0.42
C LEU A 39 -14.45 11.20 -0.97
N VAL A 40 -13.69 12.27 -1.24
CA VAL A 40 -14.27 13.56 -1.66
C VAL A 40 -14.68 13.55 -3.13
N SER A 41 -13.92 12.89 -4.01
CA SER A 41 -14.20 12.81 -5.44
C SER A 41 -15.38 11.91 -5.78
N SER A 42 -15.60 10.84 -5.01
CA SER A 42 -16.59 9.84 -5.35
C SER A 42 -17.97 10.12 -4.76
N VAL A 43 -18.05 10.80 -3.60
CA VAL A 43 -19.32 10.79 -2.85
C VAL A 43 -19.66 12.03 -2.00
N ALA A 44 -18.79 13.03 -1.83
CA ALA A 44 -19.04 14.11 -0.86
C ALA A 44 -19.17 15.53 -1.48
N PRO A 45 -20.37 15.98 -1.86
CA PRO A 45 -20.58 17.33 -2.42
C PRO A 45 -20.57 18.48 -1.39
N ALA A 46 -20.42 18.22 -0.08
CA ALA A 46 -20.64 19.24 0.96
C ALA A 46 -19.37 19.80 1.64
N GLY A 47 -18.16 19.46 1.19
CA GLY A 47 -16.91 19.99 1.76
C GLY A 47 -16.62 19.62 3.22
N GLU A 48 -17.43 18.73 3.82
CA GLU A 48 -17.37 18.31 5.23
C GLU A 48 -15.99 17.74 5.62
N PHE A 49 -15.30 17.13 4.66
CA PHE A 49 -14.03 16.44 4.83
C PHE A 49 -12.89 17.11 4.05
N GLY A 50 -13.05 18.39 3.69
CA GLY A 50 -12.17 19.13 2.78
C GLY A 50 -12.72 19.19 1.36
N THR A 51 -12.03 19.92 0.50
CA THR A 51 -12.39 20.09 -0.92
C THR A 51 -11.49 19.27 -1.82
N GLU A 52 -11.97 18.88 -3.01
CA GLU A 52 -11.12 18.21 -4.00
C GLU A 52 -9.86 19.01 -4.32
N GLU A 53 -9.96 20.33 -4.41
CA GLU A 53 -8.83 21.23 -4.66
C GLU A 53 -7.77 21.13 -3.56
N THR A 54 -8.19 21.08 -2.30
CA THR A 54 -7.28 20.94 -1.15
C THR A 54 -6.50 19.64 -1.24
N TYR A 55 -7.18 18.52 -1.51
CA TYR A 55 -6.53 17.23 -1.68
C TYR A 55 -5.64 17.20 -2.92
N ARG A 56 -6.09 17.71 -4.06
CA ARG A 56 -5.33 17.74 -5.32
C ARG A 56 -4.03 18.54 -5.18
N ASN A 57 -4.10 19.74 -4.60
CA ASN A 57 -2.91 20.56 -4.35
C ASN A 57 -1.91 19.83 -3.43
N ARG A 58 -2.41 19.10 -2.44
CA ARG A 58 -1.55 18.37 -1.53
C ARG A 58 -0.98 17.08 -2.14
N ILE A 59 -1.75 16.35 -2.93
CA ILE A 59 -1.31 15.20 -3.72
C ILE A 59 -0.18 15.64 -4.66
N ASP A 60 -0.34 16.77 -5.35
CA ASP A 60 0.68 17.31 -6.24
C ASP A 60 1.98 17.64 -5.51
N SER A 61 1.89 18.29 -4.36
CA SER A 61 3.07 18.59 -3.53
C SER A 61 3.77 17.32 -3.03
N LEU A 62 3.02 16.33 -2.56
CA LEU A 62 3.56 15.05 -2.10
C LEU A 62 4.19 14.25 -3.24
N PHE A 63 3.57 14.26 -4.43
CA PHE A 63 4.08 13.57 -5.61
C PHE A 63 5.49 14.07 -5.96
N TRP A 64 5.68 15.39 -6.05
CA TRP A 64 6.98 15.95 -6.41
C TRP A 64 8.02 15.77 -5.31
N ALA A 65 7.64 15.86 -4.04
CA ALA A 65 8.54 15.56 -2.92
C ALA A 65 8.99 14.09 -2.93
N LEU A 66 8.09 13.15 -3.20
CA LEU A 66 8.42 11.73 -3.36
C LEU A 66 9.32 11.49 -4.57
N SER A 67 9.04 12.14 -5.70
CA SER A 67 9.86 12.04 -6.90
C SER A 67 11.30 12.46 -6.63
N GLU A 68 11.49 13.67 -6.09
CA GLU A 68 12.81 14.21 -5.76
C GLU A 68 13.55 13.34 -4.74
N ARG A 69 12.86 12.90 -3.68
CA ARG A 69 13.47 12.05 -2.64
C ARG A 69 13.86 10.68 -3.19
N SER A 70 13.01 10.08 -4.03
CA SER A 70 13.25 8.74 -4.59
C SER A 70 14.47 8.68 -5.51
N GLU A 71 14.80 9.77 -6.21
CA GLU A 71 16.00 9.83 -7.08
C GLU A 71 17.31 9.71 -6.29
N HIS A 72 17.30 10.12 -5.03
CA HIS A 72 18.49 10.18 -4.16
C HIS A 72 18.50 9.10 -3.07
N GLU A 73 17.46 8.26 -2.98
CA GLU A 73 17.35 7.23 -1.95
C GLU A 73 18.20 5.99 -2.30
N PRO A 74 19.27 5.69 -1.53
CA PRO A 74 20.14 4.55 -1.82
C PRO A 74 19.50 3.20 -1.49
N ASP A 75 18.56 3.13 -0.54
CA ASP A 75 17.92 1.87 -0.17
C ASP A 75 16.82 1.52 -1.20
N THR A 76 17.04 0.43 -1.95
CA THR A 76 16.10 -0.02 -2.99
C THR A 76 14.70 -0.35 -2.45
N ALA A 77 14.59 -0.89 -1.24
CA ALA A 77 13.30 -1.22 -0.65
C ALA A 77 12.54 0.07 -0.29
N ILE A 78 13.21 1.04 0.31
CA ILE A 78 12.62 2.36 0.60
C ILE A 78 12.25 3.09 -0.69
N ARG A 79 13.17 3.12 -1.67
CA ARG A 79 12.96 3.73 -2.99
C ARG A 79 11.74 3.14 -3.70
N SER A 80 11.60 1.81 -3.70
CA SER A 80 10.43 1.14 -4.29
C SER A 80 9.11 1.51 -3.60
N ARG A 81 9.08 1.64 -2.27
CA ARG A 81 7.89 2.08 -1.52
C ARG A 81 7.50 3.52 -1.89
N MET A 82 8.47 4.41 -2.10
CA MET A 82 8.21 5.77 -2.57
C MET A 82 7.67 5.79 -4.00
N VAL A 83 8.28 5.03 -4.92
CA VAL A 83 7.83 4.96 -6.32
C VAL A 83 6.42 4.38 -6.42
N HIS A 84 6.10 3.35 -5.63
CA HIS A 84 4.74 2.83 -5.53
C HIS A 84 3.77 3.88 -4.97
N ALA A 85 4.15 4.64 -3.93
CA ALA A 85 3.33 5.73 -3.42
C ALA A 85 3.08 6.84 -4.47
N MET A 86 4.08 7.17 -5.29
CA MET A 86 3.91 8.07 -6.44
C MET A 86 2.90 7.49 -7.45
N TYR A 87 2.97 6.19 -7.74
CA TYR A 87 2.03 5.52 -8.61
C TYR A 87 0.59 5.63 -8.09
N SER A 88 0.33 5.33 -6.81
CA SER A 88 -1.00 5.49 -6.21
C SER A 88 -1.52 6.93 -6.32
N LEU A 89 -0.67 7.94 -6.05
CA LEU A 89 -1.04 9.36 -6.17
C LEU A 89 -1.30 9.83 -7.61
N ALA A 90 -0.69 9.20 -8.61
CA ALA A 90 -0.81 9.63 -10.01
C ALA A 90 -1.83 8.81 -10.82
N CYS A 91 -2.02 7.54 -10.48
CA CYS A 91 -2.76 6.58 -11.29
C CYS A 91 -4.02 6.04 -10.59
N GLU A 92 -4.06 6.00 -9.26
CA GLU A 92 -5.22 5.48 -8.51
C GLU A 92 -6.15 6.61 -8.01
N THR A 93 -5.68 7.87 -7.99
CA THR A 93 -6.41 9.01 -7.40
C THR A 93 -6.78 10.11 -8.40
N VAL A 94 -6.76 9.89 -9.72
CA VAL A 94 -7.07 10.97 -10.69
C VAL A 94 -8.03 10.51 -11.77
N PHE A 95 -9.15 11.24 -11.92
CA PHE A 95 -10.17 10.99 -12.95
C PHE A 95 -9.67 11.32 -14.38
N SER A 96 -8.66 12.19 -14.50
CA SER A 96 -7.92 12.47 -15.73
C SER A 96 -6.43 12.18 -15.56
N VAL A 97 -5.87 11.34 -16.43
CA VAL A 97 -4.47 10.92 -16.32
C VAL A 97 -3.53 12.11 -16.56
N ASP A 98 -2.84 12.56 -15.51
CA ASP A 98 -1.70 13.45 -15.63
C ASP A 98 -0.53 12.67 -16.25
N LEU A 99 -0.40 12.74 -17.58
CA LEU A 99 0.61 12.01 -18.33
C LEU A 99 2.03 12.34 -17.88
N ARG A 100 2.29 13.55 -17.36
CA ARG A 100 3.61 13.93 -16.86
C ARG A 100 3.94 13.15 -15.60
N LYS A 101 3.02 13.09 -14.63
CA LYS A 101 3.20 12.31 -13.40
C LYS A 101 3.29 10.82 -13.70
N LYS A 102 2.41 10.30 -14.57
CA LYS A 102 2.44 8.90 -15.00
C LYS A 102 3.78 8.50 -15.62
N ASN A 103 4.29 9.29 -16.57
CA ASN A 103 5.59 9.05 -17.20
C ASN A 103 6.75 9.17 -16.20
N CYS A 104 6.60 9.99 -15.16
CA CYS A 104 7.58 10.08 -14.09
C CYS A 104 7.61 8.80 -13.23
N CYS A 105 6.44 8.28 -12.83
CA CYS A 105 6.34 7.00 -12.13
C CYS A 105 6.96 5.87 -12.95
N TYR A 106 6.62 5.80 -14.24
CA TYR A 106 7.12 4.75 -15.13
C TYR A 106 8.63 4.79 -15.29
N ARG A 107 9.24 5.98 -15.44
CA ARG A 107 10.70 6.09 -15.50
C ARG A 107 11.38 5.65 -14.20
N ALA A 108 10.81 6.02 -13.05
CA ALA A 108 11.37 5.65 -11.75
C ALA A 108 11.25 4.14 -11.48
N ALA A 109 10.09 3.54 -11.81
CA ALA A 109 9.86 2.11 -11.70
C ALA A 109 10.72 1.31 -12.68
N ASP A 110 10.83 1.75 -13.94
CA ASP A 110 11.69 1.14 -14.96
C ASP A 110 13.15 1.11 -14.52
N ALA A 111 13.67 2.22 -13.99
CA ALA A 111 15.02 2.27 -13.44
C ALA A 111 15.21 1.25 -12.30
N LEU A 112 14.28 1.19 -11.34
CA LEU A 112 14.32 0.20 -10.25
C LEU A 112 14.36 -1.25 -10.76
N VAL A 113 13.46 -1.61 -11.66
CA VAL A 113 13.34 -2.99 -12.14
C VAL A 113 14.55 -3.35 -12.99
N ARG A 114 14.98 -2.47 -13.91
CA ARG A 114 16.17 -2.69 -14.74
C ARG A 114 17.44 -2.83 -13.90
N ASP A 115 17.67 -1.93 -12.94
CA ASP A 115 18.85 -1.98 -12.07
C ASP A 115 18.87 -3.28 -11.27
N PHE A 116 17.73 -3.70 -10.72
CA PHE A 116 17.62 -4.93 -9.95
C PHE A 116 17.86 -6.18 -10.82
N VAL A 117 17.25 -6.25 -12.01
CA VAL A 117 17.40 -7.38 -12.95
C VAL A 117 18.84 -7.47 -13.46
N GLY A 118 19.51 -6.35 -13.73
CA GLY A 118 20.90 -6.31 -14.18
C GLY A 118 21.92 -6.67 -13.11
N VAL A 119 21.57 -6.56 -11.82
CA VAL A 119 22.47 -6.77 -10.67
C VAL A 119 22.34 -8.18 -10.06
N VAL A 120 21.41 -9.04 -10.51
CA VAL A 120 21.17 -10.39 -9.93
C VAL A 120 22.41 -11.29 -10.02
N GLY A 121 23.28 -11.13 -9.02
CA GLY A 121 24.52 -11.86 -8.78
C GLY A 121 25.05 -11.69 -7.35
N ALA A 122 24.41 -10.91 -6.46
CA ALA A 122 24.93 -10.68 -5.10
C ALA A 122 23.87 -10.47 -3.99
N ARG A 123 23.74 -11.52 -3.15
CA ARG A 123 23.43 -11.57 -1.69
C ARG A 123 22.00 -11.92 -1.21
N PRO A 124 21.86 -12.74 -0.14
CA PRO A 124 20.63 -13.51 0.10
C PRO A 124 19.70 -12.98 1.21
N GLU A 125 20.08 -12.01 2.04
CA GLU A 125 19.28 -11.68 3.25
C GLU A 125 18.68 -10.25 3.24
N ASN A 126 19.41 -9.25 2.72
CA ASN A 126 18.86 -7.89 2.51
C ASN A 126 18.06 -7.76 1.20
N GLY A 127 18.06 -8.80 0.36
CA GLY A 127 17.41 -8.79 -0.95
C GLY A 127 15.91 -9.03 -0.92
N LEU A 128 15.33 -9.55 0.18
CA LEU A 128 13.93 -9.99 0.16
C LEU A 128 12.93 -8.83 0.10
N PHE A 129 13.11 -7.80 0.93
CA PHE A 129 12.29 -6.57 0.88
C PHE A 129 12.52 -5.79 -0.42
N GLN A 130 13.75 -5.81 -0.93
CA GLN A 130 14.07 -5.20 -2.23
C GLN A 130 13.34 -5.94 -3.36
N GLN A 131 13.35 -7.28 -3.33
CA GLN A 131 12.69 -8.14 -4.29
C GLN A 131 11.17 -7.88 -4.32
N THR A 132 10.49 -7.89 -3.17
CA THR A 132 9.05 -7.63 -3.09
C THR A 132 8.70 -6.21 -3.55
N GLY A 133 9.47 -5.22 -3.14
CA GLY A 133 9.31 -3.83 -3.56
C GLY A 133 9.48 -3.62 -5.06
N VAL A 134 10.54 -4.19 -5.65
CA VAL A 134 10.79 -4.15 -7.10
C VAL A 134 9.69 -4.88 -7.87
N CYS A 135 9.21 -6.02 -7.37
CA CYS A 135 8.09 -6.72 -8.00
C CYS A 135 6.81 -5.89 -7.97
N MET A 136 6.55 -5.12 -6.90
CA MET A 136 5.41 -4.20 -6.85
C MET A 136 5.53 -3.11 -7.92
N CYS A 137 6.71 -2.50 -8.08
CA CYS A 137 6.96 -1.51 -9.14
C CYS A 137 6.83 -2.11 -10.55
N ALA A 138 7.28 -3.35 -10.75
CA ALA A 138 7.07 -4.06 -12.01
C ALA A 138 5.58 -4.28 -12.30
N ALA A 139 4.78 -4.66 -11.27
CA ALA A 139 3.34 -4.80 -11.42
C ALA A 139 2.67 -3.47 -11.82
N ASP A 140 3.12 -2.34 -11.27
CA ASP A 140 2.61 -1.01 -11.60
C ASP A 140 2.93 -0.59 -13.06
N LEU A 141 4.10 -0.96 -13.58
CA LEU A 141 4.48 -0.73 -14.98
C LEU A 141 3.60 -1.52 -15.97
N LEU A 142 3.26 -2.75 -15.61
CA LEU A 142 2.53 -3.68 -16.46
C LEU A 142 1.01 -3.45 -16.45
N TYR A 143 0.49 -2.61 -15.55
CA TYR A 143 -0.93 -2.28 -15.49
C TYR A 143 -1.33 -1.24 -16.57
N PRO A 144 -2.48 -1.39 -17.26
CA PRO A 144 -3.51 -2.42 -17.07
C PRO A 144 -3.36 -3.66 -17.95
N ALA A 145 -2.38 -3.71 -18.85
CA ALA A 145 -2.18 -4.87 -19.71
C ALA A 145 -0.70 -4.97 -20.13
N PRO A 146 -0.01 -6.07 -19.79
CA PRO A 146 1.36 -6.31 -20.23
C PRO A 146 1.43 -6.72 -21.70
N ALA A 147 2.55 -6.43 -22.36
CA ALA A 147 2.89 -7.10 -23.62
C ALA A 147 3.29 -8.56 -23.33
N VAL A 148 2.95 -9.47 -24.25
CA VAL A 148 3.16 -10.93 -24.06
C VAL A 148 4.63 -11.29 -23.84
N ASP A 149 5.54 -10.60 -24.52
CA ASP A 149 6.99 -10.83 -24.47
C ASP A 149 7.74 -9.78 -23.60
N ASP A 150 7.03 -9.12 -22.68
CA ASP A 150 7.65 -8.12 -21.80
C ASP A 150 8.63 -8.77 -20.81
N GLU A 151 9.86 -8.26 -20.75
CA GLU A 151 10.92 -8.80 -19.87
C GLU A 151 10.55 -8.69 -18.39
N TYR A 152 9.79 -7.65 -17.99
CA TYR A 152 9.35 -7.46 -16.62
C TYR A 152 8.21 -8.40 -16.26
N LEU A 153 7.36 -8.77 -17.23
CA LEU A 153 6.36 -9.82 -17.05
C LEU A 153 7.05 -11.18 -16.81
N LEU A 154 8.08 -11.51 -17.60
CA LEU A 154 8.86 -12.73 -17.41
C LEU A 154 9.62 -12.74 -16.07
N PHE A 155 10.18 -11.60 -15.67
CA PHE A 155 10.80 -11.43 -14.36
C PHE A 155 9.79 -11.75 -13.24
N LEU A 156 8.62 -11.12 -13.24
CA LEU A 156 7.58 -11.37 -12.24
C LEU A 156 7.17 -12.85 -12.21
N LYS A 157 6.93 -13.46 -13.38
CA LYS A 157 6.58 -14.87 -13.48
C LYS A 157 7.62 -15.80 -12.83
N ARG A 158 8.92 -15.48 -12.97
CA ARG A 158 10.00 -16.23 -12.32
C ARG A 158 10.01 -16.04 -10.80
N GLN A 159 9.80 -14.81 -10.32
CA GLN A 159 9.73 -14.54 -8.88
C GLN A 159 8.56 -15.29 -8.24
N MET A 160 7.39 -15.21 -8.88
CA MET A 160 6.17 -15.92 -8.51
C MET A 160 6.39 -17.43 -8.40
N ALA A 161 6.96 -18.05 -9.44
CA ALA A 161 7.27 -19.48 -9.44
C ALA A 161 8.24 -19.86 -8.31
N GLY A 162 9.26 -19.04 -8.06
CA GLY A 162 10.20 -19.24 -6.95
C GLY A 162 9.53 -19.19 -5.58
N TRP A 163 8.64 -18.23 -5.34
CA TRP A 163 7.88 -18.13 -4.10
C TRP A 163 6.89 -19.28 -3.95
N THR A 164 6.20 -19.68 -5.01
CA THR A 164 5.30 -20.85 -5.01
C THR A 164 6.06 -22.12 -4.66
N PHE A 165 7.22 -22.35 -5.27
CA PHE A 165 8.06 -23.53 -5.01
C PHE A 165 8.61 -23.54 -3.57
N ALA A 166 8.97 -22.38 -3.04
CA ALA A 166 9.51 -22.26 -1.68
C ALA A 166 8.45 -22.32 -0.57
N LEU A 167 7.14 -22.32 -0.90
CA LEU A 167 6.07 -22.39 0.07
C LEU A 167 5.88 -23.83 0.54
N ASP A 168 6.00 -24.07 1.85
CA ASP A 168 5.82 -25.41 2.40
C ASP A 168 4.36 -25.87 2.41
N ALA A 169 4.16 -27.09 2.90
CA ALA A 169 2.83 -27.73 2.99
C ALA A 169 1.88 -27.00 3.94
N ASP A 170 2.40 -26.33 4.98
CA ASP A 170 1.61 -25.59 5.97
C ASP A 170 1.22 -24.18 5.46
N GLY A 171 1.85 -23.72 4.39
CA GLY A 171 1.67 -22.37 3.84
C GLY A 171 2.64 -21.35 4.41
N CYS A 172 3.77 -21.79 4.95
CA CYS A 172 4.83 -20.93 5.43
C CYS A 172 5.95 -20.82 4.38
N TRP A 173 6.65 -19.70 4.38
CA TRP A 173 7.98 -19.59 3.79
C TRP A 173 9.03 -19.69 4.91
N PRO A 174 9.70 -20.85 5.08
CA PRO A 174 10.70 -21.03 6.13
C PRO A 174 11.83 -20.00 6.03
N GLY A 175 12.22 -19.42 7.16
CA GLY A 175 13.27 -18.39 7.22
C GLY A 175 12.86 -17.00 6.71
N VAL A 176 11.59 -16.80 6.34
CA VAL A 176 11.07 -15.51 5.87
C VAL A 176 10.21 -14.88 6.96
N SER A 177 10.48 -13.61 7.29
CA SER A 177 9.69 -12.89 8.29
C SER A 177 8.24 -12.69 7.83
N SER A 178 7.32 -12.56 8.79
CA SER A 178 5.91 -12.32 8.49
C SER A 178 5.68 -11.06 7.65
N GLU A 179 6.48 -10.01 7.85
CA GLU A 179 6.37 -8.78 7.05
C GLU A 179 6.70 -9.05 5.57
N VAL A 180 7.84 -9.68 5.28
CA VAL A 180 8.24 -10.02 3.90
C VAL A 180 7.23 -10.99 3.28
N ALA A 181 6.77 -11.97 4.04
CA ALA A 181 5.77 -12.91 3.57
C ALA A 181 4.46 -12.22 3.16
N LEU A 182 3.99 -11.26 3.95
CA LEU A 182 2.81 -10.46 3.62
C LEU A 182 3.07 -9.56 2.39
N GLU A 183 4.27 -9.02 2.21
CA GLU A 183 4.63 -8.29 0.98
C GLU A 183 4.62 -9.21 -0.24
N ARG A 184 5.13 -10.44 -0.13
CA ARG A 184 5.01 -11.46 -1.20
C ARG A 184 3.55 -11.71 -1.53
N ILE A 185 2.72 -12.03 -0.53
CA ILE A 185 1.28 -12.25 -0.72
C ILE A 185 0.65 -11.05 -1.44
N GLY A 186 0.97 -9.82 -1.02
CA GLY A 186 0.48 -8.60 -1.64
C GLY A 186 0.87 -8.49 -3.13
N VAL A 187 2.12 -8.78 -3.48
CA VAL A 187 2.56 -8.81 -4.89
C VAL A 187 1.82 -9.90 -5.66
N MET A 188 1.86 -11.15 -5.17
CA MET A 188 1.23 -12.31 -5.80
C MET A 188 -0.26 -12.05 -6.09
N ASN A 189 -0.96 -11.47 -5.11
CA ASN A 189 -2.37 -11.16 -5.21
C ASN A 189 -2.65 -9.95 -6.12
N ARG A 190 -1.74 -8.96 -6.22
CA ARG A 190 -1.89 -7.80 -7.15
C ARG A 190 -1.89 -8.26 -8.59
N VAL A 191 -1.03 -9.22 -8.91
CA VAL A 191 -0.80 -9.70 -10.28
C VAL A 191 -1.61 -10.94 -10.64
N ALA A 192 -2.45 -11.45 -9.73
CA ALA A 192 -3.24 -12.66 -9.97
C ALA A 192 -4.12 -12.56 -11.23
N TRP A 193 -4.66 -11.38 -11.54
CA TRP A 193 -5.45 -11.16 -12.76
C TRP A 193 -4.59 -11.21 -14.04
N MET A 194 -3.29 -10.91 -13.97
CA MET A 194 -2.35 -11.02 -15.11
C MET A 194 -2.00 -12.49 -15.41
N PHE A 195 -2.10 -13.36 -14.40
CA PHE A 195 -1.75 -14.77 -14.47
C PHE A 195 -2.92 -15.62 -13.98
N PRO A 196 -4.03 -15.73 -14.74
CA PRO A 196 -5.21 -16.50 -14.33
C PRO A 196 -4.89 -18.00 -14.28
N ASP A 197 -4.33 -18.41 -13.15
CA ASP A 197 -3.86 -19.76 -12.86
C ASP A 197 -4.36 -20.15 -11.46
N LEU A 198 -5.27 -21.13 -11.44
CA LEU A 198 -5.91 -21.60 -10.22
C LEU A 198 -4.91 -22.19 -9.21
N GLU A 199 -3.73 -22.64 -9.66
CA GLU A 199 -2.68 -23.13 -8.77
C GLU A 199 -2.05 -21.98 -7.97
N ASN A 200 -1.75 -20.85 -8.62
CA ASN A 200 -1.22 -19.67 -7.94
C ASN A 200 -2.24 -19.10 -6.94
N ASP A 201 -3.51 -19.05 -7.32
CA ASP A 201 -4.61 -18.68 -6.44
C ASP A 201 -4.68 -19.55 -5.17
N ALA A 202 -4.52 -20.87 -5.32
CA ALA A 202 -4.52 -21.81 -4.18
C ALA A 202 -3.31 -21.58 -3.26
N VAL A 203 -2.14 -21.29 -3.83
CA VAL A 203 -0.92 -20.95 -3.08
C VAL A 203 -1.10 -19.65 -2.30
N ILE A 204 -1.66 -18.61 -2.92
CA ILE A 204 -1.96 -17.32 -2.27
C ILE A 204 -2.91 -17.52 -1.10
N ARG A 205 -3.99 -18.31 -1.29
CA ARG A 205 -4.95 -18.63 -0.22
C ARG A 205 -4.31 -19.41 0.93
N ARG A 206 -3.46 -20.41 0.62
CA ARG A 206 -2.77 -21.21 1.63
C ARG A 206 -1.82 -20.36 2.48
N ALA A 207 -0.97 -19.55 1.82
CA ALA A 207 -0.06 -18.64 2.50
C ALA A 207 -0.82 -17.62 3.37
N THR A 208 -1.86 -17.00 2.82
CA THR A 208 -2.70 -16.04 3.57
C THR A 208 -3.36 -16.68 4.79
N GLY A 209 -3.84 -17.92 4.66
CA GLY A 209 -4.41 -18.68 5.76
C GLY A 209 -3.40 -18.92 6.89
N TYR A 210 -2.15 -19.27 6.55
CA TYR A 210 -1.07 -19.45 7.52
C TYR A 210 -0.75 -18.13 8.24
N TYR A 211 -0.37 -17.09 7.49
CA TYR A 211 0.08 -15.84 8.09
C TYR A 211 -1.03 -15.10 8.84
N ARG A 212 -2.30 -15.28 8.47
CA ARG A 212 -3.44 -14.78 9.26
C ARG A 212 -3.53 -15.40 10.66
N ARG A 213 -3.12 -16.66 10.84
CA ARG A 213 -3.09 -17.32 12.16
C ARG A 213 -1.89 -16.90 12.99
N CYS A 214 -0.76 -16.63 12.32
CA CYS A 214 0.51 -16.25 12.96
C CYS A 214 0.55 -14.77 13.33
N VAL A 215 0.02 -13.89 12.48
CA VAL A 215 0.01 -12.44 12.69
C VAL A 215 -1.21 -12.06 13.54
N ARG A 216 -0.98 -11.74 14.80
CA ARG A 216 -2.04 -11.40 15.76
C ARG A 216 -2.13 -9.90 15.95
N VAL A 217 -3.32 -9.36 15.82
CA VAL A 217 -3.60 -7.98 16.25
C VAL A 217 -3.63 -7.94 17.78
N PRO A 218 -2.71 -7.23 18.44
CA PRO A 218 -2.66 -7.15 19.90
C PRO A 218 -3.94 -6.52 20.46
N ALA A 219 -4.26 -6.86 21.71
CA ALA A 219 -5.41 -6.29 22.42
C ALA A 219 -5.04 -5.00 23.18
N ASP A 220 -3.80 -4.91 23.65
CA ASP A 220 -3.30 -3.80 24.46
C ASP A 220 -2.25 -2.99 23.67
N PRO A 221 -2.50 -1.71 23.35
CA PRO A 221 -1.54 -0.85 22.68
C PRO A 221 -0.38 -0.38 23.58
N LEU A 222 -0.47 -0.50 24.91
CA LEU A 222 0.53 0.07 25.84
C LEU A 222 1.82 -0.75 25.95
N ASN A 223 1.79 -2.04 25.62
CA ASN A 223 2.96 -2.93 25.63
C ASN A 223 3.27 -3.45 24.21
N PHE A 224 3.08 -2.58 23.22
CA PHE A 224 3.25 -2.92 21.82
C PHE A 224 4.70 -2.71 21.36
N ASP A 225 5.24 -3.70 20.65
CA ASP A 225 6.51 -3.54 19.91
C ASP A 225 6.24 -2.76 18.62
N GLU A 226 6.74 -1.53 18.54
CA GLU A 226 6.63 -0.66 17.37
C GLU A 226 7.19 -1.32 16.09
N GLY A 227 8.20 -2.19 16.22
CA GLY A 227 8.75 -2.95 15.08
C GLY A 227 7.73 -3.84 14.39
N TYR A 228 6.65 -4.22 15.08
CA TYR A 228 5.56 -5.03 14.52
C TYR A 228 4.54 -4.22 13.71
N LEU A 229 4.61 -2.88 13.76
CA LEU A 229 3.63 -2.00 13.13
C LEU A 229 3.56 -2.20 11.60
N CYS A 230 4.73 -2.37 10.97
CA CYS A 230 4.81 -2.65 9.53
C CYS A 230 4.12 -3.96 9.16
N THR A 231 4.28 -5.01 9.97
CA THR A 231 3.60 -6.31 9.76
C THR A 231 2.08 -6.14 9.80
N LEU A 232 1.55 -5.37 10.77
CA LEU A 232 0.11 -5.08 10.83
C LEU A 232 -0.37 -4.29 9.61
N GLY A 233 0.40 -3.30 9.15
CA GLY A 233 0.08 -2.53 7.95
C GLY A 233 0.02 -3.41 6.69
N ARG A 234 0.99 -4.32 6.50
CA ARG A 234 0.96 -5.27 5.38
C ARG A 234 -0.23 -6.22 5.44
N MET A 235 -0.59 -6.69 6.64
CA MET A 235 -1.78 -7.53 6.81
C MET A 235 -3.07 -6.76 6.48
N TYR A 236 -3.13 -5.47 6.82
CA TYR A 236 -4.24 -4.61 6.43
C TYR A 236 -4.34 -4.45 4.91
N GLU A 237 -3.21 -4.22 4.23
CA GLU A 237 -3.17 -4.05 2.76
C GLU A 237 -3.63 -5.34 2.05
N VAL A 238 -3.08 -6.49 2.43
CA VAL A 238 -3.50 -7.80 1.90
C VAL A 238 -4.99 -8.04 2.13
N ALA A 239 -5.52 -7.66 3.30
CA ALA A 239 -6.93 -7.85 3.62
C ALA A 239 -7.88 -7.02 2.74
N LEU A 240 -7.45 -5.88 2.20
CA LEU A 240 -8.30 -4.99 1.39
C LEU A 240 -8.07 -5.10 -0.13
N GLN A 241 -7.02 -5.77 -0.56
CA GLN A 241 -6.59 -5.74 -1.95
C GLN A 241 -7.57 -6.34 -2.97
N GLY A 242 -8.38 -7.33 -2.60
CA GLY A 242 -9.24 -8.06 -3.56
C GLY A 242 -8.42 -8.98 -4.48
N ASN A 243 -8.97 -9.41 -5.62
CA ASN A 243 -8.38 -10.36 -6.60
C ASN A 243 -8.52 -11.85 -6.20
N ALA A 244 -7.40 -12.59 -6.08
CA ALA A 244 -7.42 -14.03 -5.76
C ALA A 244 -7.97 -14.30 -4.34
N LEU A 245 -7.90 -13.28 -3.48
CA LEU A 245 -8.43 -13.25 -2.12
C LEU A 245 -9.70 -12.39 -2.05
N PRO A 246 -10.75 -12.85 -1.33
CA PRO A 246 -11.87 -11.98 -0.99
C PRO A 246 -11.43 -10.88 -0.03
N VAL A 247 -12.04 -9.70 -0.15
CA VAL A 247 -11.81 -8.59 0.78
C VAL A 247 -12.24 -8.97 2.20
N ASP A 248 -11.34 -8.83 3.17
CA ASP A 248 -11.56 -9.11 4.59
C ASP A 248 -11.67 -7.80 5.41
N LYS A 249 -12.83 -7.14 5.26
CA LYS A 249 -13.14 -5.92 6.01
C LYS A 249 -13.05 -6.10 7.54
N PRO A 250 -13.49 -7.23 8.15
CA PRO A 250 -13.36 -7.44 9.59
C PRO A 250 -11.91 -7.37 10.10
N VAL A 251 -10.96 -8.02 9.43
CA VAL A 251 -9.54 -7.98 9.80
C VAL A 251 -8.99 -6.57 9.64
N ALA A 252 -9.22 -5.93 8.49
CA ALA A 252 -8.76 -4.57 8.23
C ALA A 252 -9.27 -3.58 9.29
N ARG A 253 -10.56 -3.65 9.65
CA ARG A 253 -11.15 -2.82 10.70
C ARG A 253 -10.54 -3.07 12.07
N ARG A 254 -10.23 -4.33 12.41
CA ARG A 254 -9.57 -4.66 13.68
C ARG A 254 -8.17 -4.07 13.75
N ILE A 255 -7.40 -4.16 12.67
CA ILE A 255 -6.05 -3.56 12.59
C ILE A 255 -6.14 -2.04 12.67
N ALA A 256 -7.00 -1.40 11.88
CA ALA A 256 -7.18 0.05 11.91
C ALA A 256 -7.66 0.51 13.29
N ARG A 257 -8.51 -0.26 13.97
CA ARG A 257 -8.93 0.07 15.34
C ARG A 257 -7.75 0.02 16.31
N PHE A 258 -6.93 -1.02 16.24
CA PHE A 258 -5.71 -1.10 17.03
C PHE A 258 -4.77 0.08 16.74
N MET A 259 -4.52 0.41 15.48
CA MET A 259 -3.69 1.55 15.08
C MET A 259 -4.27 2.89 15.54
N TYR A 260 -5.60 3.04 15.59
CA TYR A 260 -6.25 4.20 16.18
C TYR A 260 -5.97 4.29 17.68
N ASP A 261 -6.14 3.19 18.43
CA ASP A 261 -5.92 3.20 19.88
C ASP A 261 -4.42 3.41 20.20
N TYR A 262 -3.51 2.83 19.40
CA TYR A 262 -2.06 3.04 19.52
C TYR A 262 -1.65 4.47 19.12
N SER A 263 -2.23 5.07 18.08
CA SER A 263 -1.86 6.45 17.70
C SER A 263 -2.16 7.49 18.76
N LEU A 264 -3.09 7.20 19.68
CA LEU A 264 -3.40 8.07 20.82
C LEU A 264 -2.32 8.04 21.91
N THR A 265 -1.45 7.02 21.94
CA THR A 265 -0.35 6.91 22.91
C THR A 265 0.95 7.50 22.37
N LEU A 266 1.02 7.76 21.05
CA LEU A 266 2.22 8.22 20.35
C LEU A 266 2.38 9.75 20.37
N PRO A 267 3.63 10.25 20.29
CA PRO A 267 3.88 11.66 20.00
C PRO A 267 3.26 12.08 18.67
N VAL A 268 2.44 13.13 18.71
CA VAL A 268 1.80 13.69 17.52
C VAL A 268 2.88 14.13 16.53
N ARG A 269 2.70 13.77 15.25
CA ARG A 269 3.66 13.98 14.13
C ARG A 269 4.94 13.15 14.17
N GLY A 270 5.03 12.12 15.02
CA GLY A 270 6.06 11.09 14.89
C GLY A 270 5.79 10.12 13.72
N ASP A 271 6.81 9.38 13.30
CA ASP A 271 6.72 8.42 12.17
C ASP A 271 5.65 7.35 12.40
N ALA A 272 5.67 6.71 13.57
CA ALA A 272 4.65 5.73 13.95
C ALA A 272 3.24 6.34 14.03
N TRP A 273 3.14 7.62 14.43
CA TRP A 273 1.85 8.33 14.47
C TRP A 273 1.30 8.57 13.06
N TYR A 274 2.14 9.02 12.13
CA TYR A 274 1.76 9.19 10.72
C TYR A 274 1.38 7.85 10.09
N TYR A 275 2.18 6.82 10.34
CA TYR A 275 1.92 5.47 9.86
C TYR A 275 0.53 5.00 10.31
N CYS A 276 0.28 4.93 11.61
CA CYS A 276 -1.03 4.53 12.16
C CYS A 276 -2.17 5.39 11.61
N THR A 277 -2.00 6.71 11.61
CA THR A 277 -3.03 7.66 11.18
C THR A 277 -3.42 7.45 9.72
N SER A 278 -2.47 7.10 8.85
CA SER A 278 -2.76 6.84 7.44
C SER A 278 -3.72 5.65 7.23
N TYR A 279 -3.52 4.56 7.96
CA TYR A 279 -4.40 3.38 7.91
C TYR A 279 -5.78 3.66 8.54
N VAL A 280 -5.81 4.41 9.63
CA VAL A 280 -7.08 4.82 10.26
C VAL A 280 -7.90 5.69 9.30
N ILE A 281 -7.26 6.66 8.66
CA ILE A 281 -7.90 7.54 7.67
C ILE A 281 -8.41 6.71 6.50
N HIS A 282 -7.59 5.83 5.95
CA HIS A 282 -8.00 4.92 4.88
C HIS A 282 -9.24 4.11 5.28
N CYS A 283 -9.24 3.49 6.47
CA CYS A 283 -10.36 2.68 6.93
C CYS A 283 -11.65 3.48 7.11
N ILE A 284 -11.54 4.73 7.58
CA ILE A 284 -12.69 5.63 7.76
C ILE A 284 -13.22 6.08 6.40
N ALA A 285 -12.34 6.50 5.49
CA ALA A 285 -12.70 6.92 4.13
C ALA A 285 -13.47 5.81 3.39
N GLU A 286 -12.92 4.59 3.38
CA GLU A 286 -13.56 3.40 2.81
C GLU A 286 -14.95 3.12 3.42
N SER A 287 -15.07 3.26 4.74
CA SER A 287 -16.35 2.99 5.42
C SER A 287 -17.41 4.05 5.14
N ILE A 288 -17.01 5.31 4.94
CA ILE A 288 -17.93 6.39 4.55
C ILE A 288 -18.36 6.21 3.09
N GLY A 289 -17.40 5.97 2.18
CA GLY A 289 -17.68 5.74 0.76
C GLY A 289 -18.69 4.61 0.55
N ALA A 290 -18.42 3.43 1.12
CA ALA A 290 -19.30 2.27 0.99
C ALA A 290 -20.72 2.50 1.58
N ARG A 291 -20.84 3.31 2.64
CA ARG A 291 -22.15 3.64 3.21
C ARG A 291 -22.94 4.54 2.27
N LEU A 292 -22.28 5.54 1.69
CA LEU A 292 -22.92 6.50 0.81
C LEU A 292 -23.28 5.86 -0.55
N GLU A 293 -22.42 5.00 -1.10
CA GLU A 293 -22.74 4.18 -2.27
C GLU A 293 -24.00 3.33 -2.05
N ALA A 294 -24.07 2.61 -0.92
CA ALA A 294 -25.24 1.81 -0.56
C ALA A 294 -26.50 2.67 -0.31
N GLU A 295 -26.35 3.91 0.16
CA GLU A 295 -27.46 4.86 0.26
C GLU A 295 -27.92 5.29 -1.14
N MET A 296 -27.02 5.63 -2.07
CA MET A 296 -27.35 5.98 -3.45
C MET A 296 -28.07 4.84 -4.18
N GLU A 297 -27.58 3.61 -4.08
CA GLU A 297 -28.21 2.43 -4.70
C GLU A 297 -29.66 2.22 -4.25
N ARG A 298 -29.96 2.49 -2.97
CA ARG A 298 -31.34 2.41 -2.43
C ARG A 298 -32.27 3.52 -2.92
N HIS A 299 -31.73 4.65 -3.38
CA HIS A 299 -32.55 5.75 -3.93
C HIS A 299 -32.77 5.61 -5.44
N ILE A 300 -32.02 4.72 -6.11
CA ILE A 300 -32.13 4.43 -7.54
C ILE A 300 -33.01 3.19 -7.80
N ALA A 301 -33.12 2.28 -6.83
CA ALA A 301 -33.98 1.08 -6.86
C ALA A 301 -35.43 1.37 -6.43
#